data_AF-A0A920TCN6-F1
#
_entry.id   AF-A0A920TCN6-F1
#
_cell.length_a   1.000
_cell.length_b   1.000
_cell.length_c   1.000
_cell.angle_alpha   90.00
_cell.angle_beta   90.00
_cell.angle_gamma   90.00
#
_symmetry.space_group_name_H-M   'P 1'
#
loop_
_entity.id
_entity.type
_entity.pdbx_description
1 polymer ?
#
loop_
_entity_poly.entity_id
_entity_poly.type
_entity_poly.pdbx_seq_one_letter_code
_entity_poly.pdbx_strand_id
1 'polypeptide(L)'
;MLEGEATLSKWAEEWLEVNPDEYDLRKESTLLVKDLPKHLTTPYHQGSQSEPIFWGPVSVKVDSEDRLYVTEHSRHRIQVFEQ
;
A
#
# COMPACT_ATOMS: atom_id res chain seq x y z
N MET A 1 -10.52 2.94 9.38
CA MET A 1 -9.40 3.55 8.64
C MET A 1 -9.61 3.19 7.19
N LEU A 2 -9.38 4.12 6.25
CA LEU A 2 -9.49 3.80 4.83
C LEU A 2 -8.28 2.94 4.44
N GLU A 3 -8.54 1.78 3.87
CA GLU A 3 -7.53 0.84 3.36
C GLU A 3 -7.62 0.84 1.83
N GLY A 4 -6.47 0.88 1.16
CA GLY A 4 -6.40 0.67 -0.29
C GLY A 4 -6.37 -0.81 -0.66
N GLU A 5 -6.52 -1.12 -1.94
CA GLU A 5 -6.59 -2.51 -2.41
C GLU A 5 -5.22 -3.20 -2.50
N ALA A 6 -4.12 -2.46 -2.35
CA ALA A 6 -2.74 -2.97 -2.48
C ALA A 6 -2.48 -3.72 -3.82
N THR A 7 -3.15 -3.28 -4.88
CA THR A 7 -2.95 -3.80 -6.24
C THR A 7 -1.58 -3.41 -6.79
N LEU A 8 -1.07 -4.23 -7.72
CA LEU A 8 0.22 -4.04 -8.34
C LEU A 8 0.11 -3.10 -9.54
N SER A 9 1.08 -2.20 -9.68
CA SER A 9 1.31 -1.51 -10.94
C SER A 9 1.96 -2.46 -11.95
N LYS A 10 1.88 -2.15 -13.25
CA LYS A 10 2.55 -2.95 -14.29
C LYS A 10 4.05 -3.17 -14.02
N TRP A 11 4.74 -2.20 -13.44
CA TRP A 11 6.17 -2.30 -13.16
C TRP A 11 6.45 -3.16 -11.92
N ALA A 12 5.54 -3.13 -10.94
CA ALA A 12 5.65 -3.99 -9.76
C ALA A 12 5.34 -5.45 -10.13
N GLU A 13 4.40 -5.66 -11.05
CA GLU A 13 4.11 -6.97 -11.65
C GLU A 13 5.35 -7.52 -12.37
N GLU A 14 5.93 -6.76 -13.31
CA GLU A 14 7.15 -7.15 -14.04
C GLU A 14 8.32 -7.50 -13.09
N TRP A 15 8.46 -6.76 -11.98
CA TRP A 15 9.49 -7.04 -10.98
C TRP A 15 9.21 -8.33 -10.19
N LEU A 16 7.95 -8.60 -9.85
CA LEU A 16 7.57 -9.79 -9.10
C LEU A 16 7.59 -11.05 -9.97
N GLU A 17 7.30 -10.95 -11.27
CA GLU A 17 7.41 -12.06 -12.22
C GLU A 17 8.83 -12.65 -12.30
N VAL A 18 9.86 -11.83 -12.09
CA VAL A 18 11.26 -12.29 -12.04
C VAL A 18 11.73 -12.70 -10.64
N ASN A 19 10.88 -12.55 -9.62
CA ASN A 19 11.12 -12.93 -8.22
C ASN A 19 9.96 -13.81 -7.70
N PRO A 20 9.82 -15.05 -8.21
CA PRO A 20 8.63 -15.88 -8.00
C PRO A 20 8.36 -16.22 -6.53
N ASP A 21 9.41 -16.46 -5.73
CA ASP A 21 9.24 -16.77 -4.29
C ASP A 21 8.58 -15.61 -3.55
N GLU A 22 9.01 -14.37 -3.81
CA GLU A 22 8.39 -13.18 -3.21
C GLU A 22 6.98 -12.97 -3.73
N TYR A 23 6.75 -13.23 -5.01
CA TYR A 23 5.44 -13.05 -5.61
C TYR A 23 4.42 -14.06 -5.05
N ASP A 24 4.80 -15.32 -4.90
CA ASP A 24 3.91 -16.34 -4.36
C ASP A 24 3.62 -16.10 -2.88
N LEU A 25 4.62 -15.75 -2.08
CA LEU A 25 4.41 -15.33 -0.68
C LEU A 25 3.50 -14.11 -0.56
N ARG A 26 3.62 -13.16 -1.49
CA ARG A 26 2.73 -12.00 -1.55
C ARG A 26 1.29 -12.41 -1.83
N LYS A 27 1.06 -13.31 -2.79
CA LYS A 27 -0.29 -13.82 -3.14
C LYS A 27 -0.94 -14.59 -1.99
N GLU A 28 -0.13 -15.29 -1.19
CA GLU A 28 -0.60 -16.00 0.00
C GLU A 28 -0.87 -15.08 1.19
N SER A 29 -0.22 -13.91 1.23
CA SER A 29 -0.34 -12.95 2.32
C SER A 29 -1.62 -12.12 2.24
N THR A 30 -2.18 -11.80 3.41
CA THR A 30 -3.29 -10.83 3.52
C THR A 30 -2.83 -9.38 3.43
N LEU A 31 -1.51 -9.14 3.36
CA LEU A 31 -0.86 -7.82 3.30
C LEU A 31 -1.16 -6.90 4.51
N LEU A 32 -1.81 -7.43 5.55
CA LEU A 32 -2.21 -6.73 6.76
C LEU A 32 -1.54 -7.36 7.98
N VAL A 33 -0.84 -6.54 8.76
CA VAL A 33 -0.25 -6.94 10.05
C VAL A 33 -1.14 -6.44 11.17
N LYS A 34 -1.91 -7.35 11.76
CA LYS A 34 -2.92 -7.04 12.80
C LYS A 34 -2.30 -6.93 14.19
N ASP A 35 -1.29 -7.75 14.47
CA ASP A 35 -0.71 -7.90 15.79
C ASP A 35 0.71 -7.32 15.83
N LEU A 36 0.81 -6.04 16.21
CA LEU A 36 2.09 -5.37 16.43
C LEU A 36 2.42 -5.31 17.93
N PRO A 37 3.70 -5.45 18.31
CA PRO A 37 4.14 -5.19 19.68
C PRO A 37 3.72 -3.79 20.15
N LYS A 38 3.41 -3.63 21.44
CA LYS A 38 2.89 -2.36 22.01
C LYS A 38 3.73 -1.12 21.69
N HIS A 39 5.04 -1.27 21.50
CA HIS A 39 5.94 -0.15 21.18
C HIS A 39 5.94 0.21 19.67
N LEU A 40 5.27 -0.59 18.83
CA LEU A 40 5.15 -0.44 17.37
C LEU A 40 3.69 -0.27 16.92
N THR A 41 2.82 0.35 17.72
CA THR A 41 1.40 0.50 17.38
C THR A 41 1.01 1.91 16.94
N THR A 42 1.99 2.80 16.69
CA THR A 42 1.67 4.14 16.15
C THR A 42 1.15 4.03 14.71
N PRO A 43 0.41 5.04 14.20
CA PRO A 43 -0.04 5.02 12.81
C PRO A 43 1.09 4.86 11.79
N TYR A 44 2.27 5.45 12.08
CA TYR A 44 3.46 5.25 11.27
C TYR A 44 3.88 3.78 11.23
N HIS A 45 3.93 3.11 12.37
CA HIS A 45 4.30 1.70 12.44
C HIS A 45 3.27 0.81 11.73
N GLN A 46 1.98 0.96 12.05
CA GLN A 46 0.90 0.23 11.38
C GLN A 46 0.95 0.41 9.86
N GLY A 47 1.11 1.66 9.42
CA GLY A 47 1.30 2.03 8.02
C GLY A 47 2.52 1.37 7.42
N SER A 48 3.68 1.37 8.08
CA SER A 48 4.92 0.77 7.55
C SER A 48 4.85 -0.75 7.36
N GLN A 49 4.01 -1.44 8.14
CA GLN A 49 3.95 -2.91 8.15
C GLN A 49 2.81 -3.47 7.30
N SER A 50 1.79 -2.67 6.99
CA SER A 50 0.62 -3.11 6.22
C SER A 50 0.49 -2.33 4.93
N GLU A 51 0.45 -3.02 3.81
CA GLU A 51 0.50 -2.38 2.50
C GLU A 51 -0.77 -1.61 2.12
N PRO A 52 -1.99 -2.08 2.45
CA PRO A 52 -3.23 -1.31 2.27
C PRO A 52 -3.26 0.04 2.99
N ILE A 53 -2.43 0.21 4.03
CA ILE A 53 -2.45 1.41 4.89
C ILE A 53 -1.40 2.41 4.40
N PHE A 54 -1.74 3.71 4.41
CA PHE A 54 -0.80 4.76 4.04
C PHE A 54 0.49 4.75 4.88
N TRP A 55 1.63 4.96 4.21
CA TRP A 55 2.93 5.14 4.81
C TRP A 55 3.70 6.30 4.17
N GLY A 56 3.72 7.42 4.87
CA GLY A 56 4.29 8.68 4.36
C GLY A 56 3.53 9.26 3.16
N PRO A 57 2.20 9.49 3.26
CA PRO A 57 1.46 10.21 2.23
C PRO A 57 1.96 11.67 2.18
N VAL A 58 2.16 12.22 0.97
CA VAL A 58 2.74 13.56 0.77
C VAL A 58 1.83 14.54 0.06
N SER A 59 0.97 14.07 -0.84
CA SER A 59 0.06 14.93 -1.60
C SER A 59 -1.23 14.20 -1.90
N VAL A 60 -2.30 14.99 -2.01
CA VAL A 60 -3.63 14.55 -2.39
C VAL A 60 -4.11 15.39 -3.57
N LYS A 61 -4.68 14.75 -4.59
CA LYS A 61 -5.32 15.39 -5.75
C LYS A 61 -6.66 14.73 -6.04
N VAL A 62 -7.60 15.52 -6.54
CA VAL A 62 -8.90 15.04 -6.99
C VAL A 62 -9.04 15.43 -8.46
N ASP A 63 -9.46 14.51 -9.32
CA ASP A 63 -9.74 14.81 -10.73
C ASP A 63 -11.21 15.18 -10.97
N SER A 64 -11.59 15.42 -12.22
CA SER A 64 -12.96 15.79 -12.60
C SER A 64 -13.97 14.65 -12.50
N GLU A 65 -13.51 13.43 -12.24
CA GLU A 65 -14.33 12.22 -12.05
C GLU A 65 -14.45 11.86 -10.55
N ASP A 66 -14.10 12.80 -9.66
CA ASP A 66 -14.07 12.62 -8.20
C ASP A 66 -13.14 11.50 -7.70
N ARG A 67 -12.14 11.10 -8.51
CA ARG A 67 -11.12 10.14 -8.06
C ARG A 67 -10.05 10.83 -7.22
N LEU A 68 -9.72 10.23 -6.09
CA LEU A 68 -8.72 10.71 -5.13
C LEU A 68 -7.38 10.02 -5.37
N TYR A 69 -6.35 10.80 -5.68
CA TYR A 69 -4.98 10.33 -5.86
C TYR A 69 -4.15 10.74 -4.66
N VAL A 70 -3.51 9.76 -4.01
CA VAL A 70 -2.62 9.98 -2.87
C VAL A 70 -1.22 9.48 -3.23
N THR A 71 -0.22 10.36 -3.21
CA THR A 71 1.17 9.97 -3.44
C THR A 71 1.86 9.63 -2.11
N GLU A 72 2.65 8.57 -2.09
CA GLU A 72 3.38 8.10 -0.90
C GLU A 72 4.88 8.04 -1.17
N HIS A 73 5.68 8.71 -0.33
CA HIS A 73 7.13 8.69 -0.51
C HIS A 73 7.76 7.37 -0.03
N SER A 74 7.20 6.73 1.00
CA SER A 74 7.86 5.59 1.66
C SER A 74 7.70 4.28 0.89
N ARG A 75 6.67 4.19 0.03
CA ARG A 75 6.40 3.03 -0.83
C ARG A 75 6.62 3.28 -2.31
N HIS A 76 7.02 4.49 -2.70
CA HIS A 76 7.13 4.88 -4.10
C HIS A 76 5.85 4.57 -4.91
N ARG A 77 4.68 4.86 -4.32
CA ARG A 77 3.37 4.47 -4.85
C ARG A 77 2.42 5.65 -4.95
N ILE A 78 1.44 5.52 -5.85
CA ILE A 78 0.22 6.32 -5.88
C ILE A 78 -0.95 5.39 -5.57
N GLN A 79 -1.79 5.74 -4.59
CA GLN A 79 -3.07 5.07 -4.36
C GLN A 79 -4.19 5.90 -4.97
N VAL A 80 -5.09 5.25 -5.70
CA VAL A 80 -6.24 5.88 -6.34
C VAL A 80 -7.49 5.32 -5.68
N PHE A 81 -8.37 6.21 -5.21
CA PHE A 81 -9.65 5.84 -4.63
C PHE A 81 -10.76 6.44 -5.50
N GLU A 82 -11.78 5.64 -5.73
CA GLU A 82 -13.00 6.01 -6.44
C GLU A 82 -14.22 5.46 -5.68
N GLN A 83 -15.42 5.94 -6.01
CA GLN A 83 -16.68 5.48 -5.39
C GLN A 83 -17.23 4.21 -6.05
#